data_AF-A0A4Q6Y614-F1
#
_entry.id   AF-A0A4Q6Y614-F1
#
_cell.length_a   1.000
_cell.length_b   1.000
_cell.length_c   1.000
_cell.angle_alpha   90.00
_cell.angle_beta   90.00
_cell.angle_gamma   90.00
#
_symmetry.space_group_name_H-M   'P 1'
#
loop_
_entity.id
_entity.type
_entity.pdbx_description
1 polymer ?
#
loop_
_entity_poly.entity_id
_entity_poly.type
_entity_poly.pdbx_seq_one_letter_code
_entity_poly.pdbx_strand_id
1 'polypeptide(L)'
;MAGTANASRLSGSFWLVTRNGGGVTNAPLGGQLGGSQAGVRLAYLLDRKHRVAAMVRVTSPLGSGLREAAIGLEWQPTRLPVRIVAEQRIAIDGGKGGPAIELVGGFGALPIGAGFRLESYAQAGAIHRDRTEGFVDGAAHLSHPVATLGAIPIDLGAGLWGGAQRGAERLDIGPSLTASLPIASQRLRVSLDWRQRIAGAARPGSGVALTLGADF
;
A
#
# COMPACT_ATOMS: atom_id res chain seq x y z
N MET A 1 32.51 -25.27 -3.45
CA MET A 1 31.48 -24.91 -2.45
C MET A 1 31.22 -23.42 -2.59
N ALA A 2 30.17 -23.04 -3.33
CA ALA A 2 29.74 -21.65 -3.40
C ALA A 2 28.64 -21.47 -2.35
N GLY A 3 28.86 -20.60 -1.37
CA GLY A 3 27.89 -20.30 -0.33
C GLY A 3 26.61 -19.79 -0.95
N THR A 4 25.51 -20.49 -0.69
CA THR A 4 24.16 -19.97 -0.94
C THR A 4 24.04 -18.68 -0.15
N ALA A 5 24.06 -17.52 -0.82
CA ALA A 5 23.67 -16.27 -0.20
C ALA A 5 22.29 -16.51 0.42
N ASN A 6 22.24 -16.54 1.75
CA ASN A 6 21.01 -16.78 2.48
C ASN A 6 20.08 -15.64 2.08
N ALA A 7 19.01 -15.93 1.34
CA ALA A 7 18.01 -14.93 1.02
C ALA A 7 17.59 -14.28 2.34
N SER A 8 17.63 -12.95 2.41
CA SER A 8 17.32 -12.23 3.64
C SER A 8 15.95 -12.66 4.14
N ARG A 9 15.90 -13.14 5.38
CA ARG A 9 14.62 -13.49 6.04
C ARG A 9 13.82 -12.26 6.42
N LEU A 10 14.48 -11.10 6.47
CA LEU A 10 13.87 -9.81 6.73
C LEU A 10 13.57 -9.11 5.40
N SER A 11 12.36 -8.59 5.29
CA SER A 11 11.91 -7.71 4.21
C SER A 11 11.25 -6.48 4.80
N GLY A 12 11.35 -5.35 4.12
CA GLY A 12 10.75 -4.10 4.52
C GLY A 12 10.14 -3.35 3.36
N SER A 13 9.16 -2.52 3.67
CA SER A 13 8.63 -1.54 2.74
C SER A 13 8.32 -0.24 3.47
N PHE A 14 8.46 0.88 2.77
CA PHE A 14 7.99 2.16 3.25
C PHE A 14 7.22 2.88 2.15
N TRP A 15 6.32 3.77 2.57
CA TRP A 15 5.62 4.65 1.66
C TRP A 15 5.33 6.01 2.30
N LEU A 16 5.24 7.02 1.45
CA LEU A 16 4.76 8.36 1.78
C LEU A 16 3.84 8.81 0.65
N VAL A 17 2.63 9.20 0.99
CA VAL A 17 1.65 9.77 0.06
C VAL A 17 1.31 11.17 0.54
N THR A 18 1.37 12.15 -0.36
CA THR A 18 0.90 13.50 -0.12
C THR A 18 -0.17 13.86 -1.15
N ARG A 19 -1.22 14.55 -0.68
CA ARG A 19 -2.38 14.97 -1.48
C ARG A 19 -2.54 16.47 -1.34
N ASN A 20 -2.79 17.15 -2.46
CA ASN A 20 -3.16 18.57 -2.42
C ASN A 20 -4.67 18.70 -2.20
N GLY A 21 -5.10 19.36 -1.12
CA GLY A 21 -6.52 19.50 -0.74
C GLY A 21 -6.75 19.33 0.76
N GLY A 22 -6.92 20.45 1.47
CA GLY A 22 -7.00 20.53 2.94
C GLY A 22 -8.31 20.03 3.57
N GLY A 23 -8.72 18.80 3.27
CA GLY A 23 -9.88 18.18 3.90
C GLY A 23 -9.59 16.75 4.30
N VAL A 24 -9.55 16.47 5.60
CA VAL A 24 -9.42 15.11 6.15
C VAL A 24 -10.81 14.61 6.53
N THR A 25 -11.24 13.47 5.98
CA THR A 25 -12.32 12.69 6.60
C THR A 25 -11.69 11.81 7.67
N ASN A 26 -11.93 12.15 8.95
CA ASN A 26 -11.62 11.27 10.07
C ASN A 26 -12.55 10.05 9.96
N ALA A 27 -12.03 8.94 9.44
CA ALA A 27 -12.78 7.69 9.46
C ALA A 27 -12.74 7.09 10.86
N PRO A 28 -13.85 6.52 11.37
CA PRO A 28 -13.90 5.86 12.68
C PRO A 28 -12.86 4.74 12.86
N LEU A 29 -12.34 4.23 11.74
CA LEU A 29 -11.44 3.10 11.63
C LEU A 29 -9.96 3.48 11.62
N GLY A 30 -9.65 4.77 11.74
CA GLY A 30 -8.28 5.24 11.90
C GLY A 30 -7.41 5.33 10.66
N GLY A 31 -7.83 4.76 9.52
CA GLY A 31 -7.17 4.99 8.23
C GLY A 31 -7.69 6.25 7.53
N GLN A 32 -6.79 7.08 7.01
CA GLN A 32 -7.16 8.19 6.13
C GLN A 32 -7.30 7.69 4.68
N LEU A 33 -8.52 7.29 4.33
CA LEU A 33 -8.83 6.76 3.00
C LEU A 33 -8.65 7.86 1.92
N GLY A 34 -7.64 7.69 1.06
CA GLY A 34 -7.31 8.62 -0.03
C GLY A 34 -6.57 9.91 0.35
N GLY A 35 -6.14 10.05 1.62
CA GLY A 35 -5.44 11.23 2.12
C GLY A 35 -3.93 11.07 2.29
N SER A 36 -3.29 12.11 2.82
CA SER A 36 -1.84 12.15 3.02
C SER A 36 -1.40 11.28 4.20
N GLN A 37 -0.52 10.32 3.96
CA GLN A 37 -0.09 9.36 4.98
C GLN A 37 1.33 8.85 4.72
N ALA A 38 1.98 8.35 5.76
CA ALA A 38 3.24 7.64 5.69
C ALA A 38 3.10 6.29 6.39
N GLY A 39 3.91 5.32 5.98
CA GLY A 39 4.00 4.07 6.68
C GLY A 39 5.28 3.33 6.43
N VAL A 40 5.56 2.40 7.33
CA VAL A 40 6.63 1.42 7.23
C VAL A 40 6.08 0.07 7.64
N ARG A 41 6.50 -0.98 6.95
CA ARG A 41 6.21 -2.37 7.29
C ARG A 41 7.50 -3.16 7.25
N LEU A 42 7.66 -4.05 8.22
CA LEU A 42 8.73 -5.04 8.26
C LEU A 42 8.09 -6.42 8.39
N ALA A 43 8.66 -7.41 7.69
CA ALA A 43 8.24 -8.80 7.78
C ALA A 43 9.46 -9.72 7.88
N TYR A 44 9.39 -10.65 8.82
CA TYR A 44 10.41 -11.65 9.08
C TYR A 44 9.87 -13.06 8.83
N LEU A 45 10.45 -13.77 7.87
CA LEU A 45 10.05 -15.12 7.49
C LEU A 45 10.36 -16.12 8.62
N LEU A 46 9.33 -16.78 9.13
CA LEU A 46 9.41 -17.72 10.24
C LEU A 46 9.73 -19.14 9.79
N ASP A 47 9.37 -19.49 8.56
CA ASP A 47 9.51 -20.85 8.04
C ASP A 47 10.46 -20.94 6.84
N ARG A 48 10.99 -22.14 6.59
CA ARG A 48 11.88 -22.40 5.44
C ARG A 48 11.13 -22.41 4.10
N LYS A 49 9.82 -22.63 4.11
CA LYS A 49 9.00 -22.63 2.89
C LYS A 49 8.62 -21.20 2.47
N HIS A 50 8.98 -20.18 3.25
CA HIS A 50 8.70 -18.77 2.99
C HIS A 50 7.19 -18.49 2.87
N ARG A 51 6.39 -19.18 3.68
CA ARG A 51 4.93 -19.11 3.68
C ARG A 51 4.36 -18.49 4.94
N VAL A 52 5.16 -18.34 5.99
CA VAL A 52 4.74 -17.73 7.25
C VAL A 52 5.73 -16.63 7.62
N ALA A 53 5.23 -15.44 7.92
CA ALA A 53 6.04 -14.32 8.39
C ALA A 53 5.43 -13.69 9.64
N ALA A 54 6.28 -13.24 10.56
CA ALA A 54 5.90 -12.24 11.56
C ALA A 54 6.00 -10.86 10.91
N MET A 55 5.02 -10.00 11.14
CA MET A 55 4.99 -8.66 10.57
C MET A 55 4.78 -7.61 11.66
N VAL A 56 5.39 -6.45 11.45
CA VAL A 56 5.09 -5.23 12.18
C VAL A 56 4.91 -4.11 11.17
N ARG A 57 4.00 -3.18 11.45
CA ARG A 57 3.83 -1.98 10.64
C ARG A 57 3.48 -0.78 11.51
N VAL A 58 3.86 0.39 11.04
CA VAL A 58 3.43 1.67 11.60
C VAL A 58 2.92 2.52 10.46
N THR A 59 1.74 3.11 10.66
CA THR A 59 1.08 3.98 9.68
C THR A 59 0.62 5.25 10.38
N SER A 60 0.92 6.40 9.78
CA SER A 60 0.56 7.71 10.31
C SER A 60 -0.06 8.56 9.20
N PRO A 61 -1.23 9.17 9.41
CA PRO A 61 -1.64 10.31 8.60
C PRO A 61 -0.65 11.46 8.79
N LEU A 62 -0.46 12.29 7.76
CA LEU A 62 0.36 13.51 7.85
C LEU A 62 -0.43 14.70 8.43
N GLY A 63 -1.75 14.56 8.55
CA GLY A 63 -2.64 15.51 9.21
C GLY A 63 -3.33 14.90 10.43
N SER A 64 -4.59 15.28 10.67
CA SER A 64 -5.42 14.63 11.69
C SER A 64 -5.76 13.20 11.30
N GLY A 65 -5.88 12.32 12.28
CA GLY A 65 -6.31 10.93 12.08
C GLY A 65 -5.61 10.01 13.07
N LEU A 66 -5.91 8.72 12.98
CA LEU A 66 -5.35 7.74 13.90
C LEU A 66 -3.96 7.32 13.41
N ARG A 67 -2.98 7.44 14.29
CA ARG A 67 -1.70 6.77 14.10
C ARG A 67 -1.85 5.35 14.60
N GLU A 68 -1.41 4.37 13.84
CA GLU A 68 -1.56 2.98 14.21
C GLU A 68 -0.22 2.26 14.06
N ALA A 69 0.12 1.45 15.05
CA ALA A 69 1.03 0.34 14.89
C ALA A 69 0.22 -0.95 14.73
N ALA A 70 0.79 -1.96 14.10
CA ALA A 70 0.25 -3.31 14.14
C ALA A 70 1.37 -4.34 14.24
N ILE A 71 1.07 -5.45 14.87
CA ILE A 71 1.92 -6.64 14.96
C ILE A 71 1.07 -7.87 14.63
N GLY A 72 1.60 -8.78 13.83
CA GLY A 72 0.81 -9.91 13.37
C GLY A 72 1.60 -11.01 12.69
N LEU A 73 0.85 -11.95 12.14
CA LEU A 73 1.34 -13.05 11.33
C LEU A 73 0.72 -12.98 9.94
N GLU A 74 1.53 -13.28 8.94
CA GLU A 74 1.10 -13.45 7.56
C GLU A 74 1.30 -14.90 7.14
N TRP A 75 0.31 -15.45 6.46
CA TRP A 75 0.35 -16.81 5.94
C TRP A 75 -0.03 -16.84 4.46
N GLN A 76 0.84 -17.39 3.62
CA GLN A 76 0.60 -17.65 2.21
C GLN A 76 0.21 -19.13 2.03
N PRO A 77 -1.08 -19.48 1.92
CA PRO A 77 -1.57 -20.86 1.89
C PRO A 77 -1.24 -21.61 0.59
N THR A 78 -0.89 -20.90 -0.48
CA THR A 78 -0.59 -21.50 -1.80
C THR A 78 0.59 -20.80 -2.46
N ARG A 79 0.91 -21.15 -3.71
CA ARG A 79 1.88 -20.39 -4.52
C ARG A 79 1.30 -19.10 -5.11
N LEU A 80 -0.02 -18.92 -5.06
CA LEU A 80 -0.65 -17.67 -5.47
C LEU A 80 -0.18 -16.55 -4.53
N PRO A 81 0.02 -15.31 -5.04
CA PRO A 81 0.49 -14.18 -4.24
C PRO A 81 -0.64 -13.59 -3.40
N VAL A 82 -1.28 -14.45 -2.58
CA VAL A 82 -2.39 -14.10 -1.69
C VAL A 82 -2.02 -14.56 -0.30
N ARG A 83 -2.05 -13.63 0.66
CA ARG A 83 -1.71 -13.83 2.07
C ARG A 83 -2.94 -13.60 2.93
N ILE A 84 -3.06 -14.41 3.97
CA ILE A 84 -3.96 -14.19 5.10
C ILE A 84 -3.14 -13.50 6.18
N VAL A 85 -3.60 -12.37 6.68
CA VAL A 85 -2.93 -11.61 7.73
C VAL A 85 -3.84 -11.59 8.95
N ALA A 86 -3.30 -11.98 10.09
CA ALA A 86 -3.94 -11.82 11.39
C ALA A 86 -3.06 -10.90 12.23
N GLU A 87 -3.58 -9.75 12.63
CA GLU A 87 -2.80 -8.71 13.30
C GLU A 87 -3.56 -8.09 14.46
N GLN A 88 -2.82 -7.59 15.44
CA GLN A 88 -3.32 -6.71 16.49
C GLN A 88 -2.94 -5.28 16.12
N ARG A 89 -3.93 -4.43 15.82
CA ARG A 89 -3.72 -2.98 15.63
C ARG A 89 -3.71 -2.28 16.98
N ILE A 90 -2.82 -1.32 17.13
CA ILE A 90 -2.56 -0.55 18.34
C ILE A 90 -2.64 0.92 17.96
N ALA A 91 -3.56 1.63 18.57
CA ALA A 91 -3.70 3.07 18.41
C ALA A 91 -2.53 3.80 19.10
N ILE A 92 -1.91 4.73 18.40
CA ILE A 92 -0.86 5.62 18.90
C ILE A 92 -1.48 7.02 19.00
N ASP A 93 -1.32 7.68 20.15
CA ASP A 93 -1.83 9.03 20.41
C ASP A 93 -3.37 9.18 20.37
N GLY A 94 -4.09 8.20 20.94
CA GLY A 94 -5.55 8.21 21.11
C GLY A 94 -6.30 7.34 20.10
N GLY A 95 -7.61 7.13 20.27
CA GLY A 95 -8.39 6.18 19.47
C GLY A 95 -8.36 4.74 20.02
N LYS A 96 -8.84 3.77 19.23
CA LYS A 96 -8.93 2.36 19.64
C LYS A 96 -8.22 1.45 18.64
N GLY A 97 -7.35 0.60 19.15
CA GLY A 97 -6.82 -0.55 18.41
C GLY A 97 -7.79 -1.73 18.44
N GLY A 98 -7.39 -2.87 17.87
CA GLY A 98 -8.21 -4.07 17.82
C GLY A 98 -7.59 -5.19 16.99
N PRO A 99 -8.00 -6.45 17.22
CA PRO A 99 -7.62 -7.56 16.36
C PRO A 99 -8.27 -7.42 14.99
N ALA A 100 -7.52 -7.75 13.95
CA ALA A 100 -7.97 -7.74 12.57
C ALA A 100 -7.53 -9.01 11.83
N ILE A 101 -8.34 -9.38 10.85
CA ILE A 101 -8.02 -10.42 9.87
C ILE A 101 -8.28 -9.87 8.47
N GLU A 102 -7.36 -10.10 7.56
CA GLU A 102 -7.47 -9.64 6.18
C GLU A 102 -6.83 -10.61 5.18
N LEU A 103 -7.29 -10.51 3.95
CA LEU A 103 -6.67 -11.09 2.77
C LEU A 103 -5.94 -9.96 2.05
N VAL A 104 -4.69 -10.20 1.66
CA VAL A 104 -3.88 -9.27 0.87
C VAL A 104 -3.33 -10.01 -0.32
N GLY A 105 -3.51 -9.48 -1.52
CA GLY A 105 -2.94 -10.04 -2.73
C GLY A 105 -2.57 -8.98 -3.74
N GLY A 106 -1.81 -9.38 -4.75
CA GLY A 106 -1.36 -8.48 -5.79
C GLY A 106 -0.30 -9.10 -6.68
N PHE A 107 0.09 -8.36 -7.71
CA PHE A 107 1.19 -8.71 -8.59
C PHE A 107 1.96 -7.44 -8.96
N GLY A 108 3.29 -7.58 -9.03
CA GLY A 108 4.16 -6.54 -9.54
C GLY A 108 4.02 -6.37 -11.04
N ALA A 109 4.81 -5.45 -11.62
CA ALA A 109 4.74 -5.05 -13.02
C ALA A 109 4.80 -6.23 -14.03
N LEU A 110 3.63 -6.76 -14.36
CA LEU A 110 3.41 -7.87 -15.27
C LEU A 110 3.31 -7.33 -16.70
N PRO A 111 4.16 -7.76 -17.65
CA PRO A 111 4.01 -7.37 -19.05
C PRO A 111 2.69 -7.88 -19.62
N ILE A 112 1.86 -6.98 -20.17
CA ILE A 112 0.55 -7.34 -20.77
C ILE A 112 0.50 -7.14 -22.29
N GLY A 113 1.64 -6.85 -22.91
CA GLY A 113 1.78 -6.64 -24.36
C GLY A 113 2.00 -5.18 -24.76
N ALA A 114 2.50 -4.95 -25.97
CA ALA A 114 2.76 -3.62 -26.54
C ALA A 114 3.57 -2.68 -25.61
N GLY A 115 4.51 -3.22 -24.84
CA GLY A 115 5.34 -2.47 -23.89
C GLY A 115 4.63 -2.04 -22.60
N PHE A 116 3.34 -2.36 -22.44
CA PHE A 116 2.60 -2.07 -21.22
C PHE A 116 2.88 -3.08 -20.11
N ARG A 117 2.85 -2.57 -18.88
CA ARG A 117 2.95 -3.35 -17.64
C ARG A 117 1.76 -3.05 -16.76
N LEU A 118 1.20 -4.09 -16.14
CA LEU A 118 0.14 -3.99 -15.16
C LEU A 118 0.69 -4.37 -13.79
N GLU A 119 0.49 -3.52 -12.79
CA GLU A 119 0.71 -3.86 -11.39
C GLU A 119 -0.59 -3.64 -10.63
N SER A 120 -0.86 -4.47 -9.62
CA SER A 120 -2.02 -4.26 -8.76
C SER A 120 -1.83 -4.85 -7.38
N TYR A 121 -2.59 -4.32 -6.43
CA TYR A 121 -2.82 -4.94 -5.14
C TYR A 121 -4.27 -4.75 -4.72
N ALA A 122 -4.76 -5.66 -3.88
CA ALA A 122 -6.03 -5.53 -3.20
C ALA A 122 -5.94 -6.17 -1.82
N GLN A 123 -6.68 -5.59 -0.89
CA GLN A 123 -6.88 -6.15 0.44
C GLN A 123 -8.32 -6.02 0.87
N ALA A 124 -8.80 -7.00 1.62
CA ALA A 124 -10.12 -6.98 2.23
C ALA A 124 -10.06 -7.69 3.57
N GLY A 125 -10.71 -7.13 4.57
CA GLY A 125 -10.65 -7.68 5.91
C GLY A 125 -11.68 -7.09 6.84
N ALA A 126 -11.56 -7.47 8.11
CA ALA A 126 -12.37 -6.93 9.18
C ALA A 126 -11.51 -6.68 10.41
N ILE A 127 -11.84 -5.62 11.14
CA ILE A 127 -11.25 -5.29 12.44
C ILE A 127 -12.35 -5.22 13.49
N HIS A 128 -12.07 -5.77 14.67
CA HIS A 128 -12.94 -5.69 15.82
C HIS A 128 -12.43 -4.60 16.79
N ARG A 129 -13.24 -3.57 17.01
CA ARG A 129 -13.02 -2.56 18.06
C ARG A 129 -14.19 -2.60 19.04
N ASP A 130 -15.10 -1.62 18.95
CA ASP A 130 -16.40 -1.66 19.64
C ASP A 130 -17.41 -2.57 18.92
N ARG A 131 -17.18 -2.78 17.62
CA ARG A 131 -17.92 -3.67 16.75
C ARG A 131 -16.98 -4.17 15.66
N THR A 132 -17.38 -5.24 15.00
CA THR A 132 -16.67 -5.74 13.82
C THR A 132 -17.05 -4.88 12.62
N GLU A 133 -16.04 -4.44 11.89
CA GLU A 133 -16.17 -3.56 10.75
C GLU A 133 -15.32 -4.06 9.59
N GLY A 134 -15.94 -4.19 8.43
CA GLY A 134 -15.25 -4.56 7.19
C GLY A 134 -14.54 -3.38 6.56
N PHE A 135 -13.47 -3.66 5.84
CA PHE A 135 -12.79 -2.73 4.97
C PHE A 135 -12.28 -3.44 3.71
N VAL A 136 -12.12 -2.68 2.64
CA VAL A 136 -11.48 -3.07 1.38
C VAL A 136 -10.64 -1.90 0.89
N ASP A 137 -9.48 -2.19 0.31
CA ASP A 137 -8.59 -1.21 -0.33
C ASP A 137 -7.87 -1.89 -1.49
N GLY A 138 -7.55 -1.13 -2.54
CA GLY A 138 -6.79 -1.67 -3.66
C GLY A 138 -6.44 -0.62 -4.69
N ALA A 139 -5.44 -0.98 -5.51
CA ALA A 139 -5.00 -0.19 -6.64
C ALA A 139 -4.61 -1.07 -7.81
N ALA A 140 -4.78 -0.55 -9.01
CA ALA A 140 -4.22 -1.11 -10.23
C ALA A 140 -3.57 0.01 -11.03
N HIS A 141 -2.39 -0.24 -11.59
CA HIS A 141 -1.66 0.71 -12.42
C HIS A 141 -1.25 0.04 -13.72
N LEU A 142 -1.58 0.71 -14.81
CA LEU A 142 -1.10 0.39 -16.15
C LEU A 142 -0.01 1.39 -16.49
N SER A 143 1.18 0.93 -16.85
CA SER A 143 2.32 1.79 -17.20
C SER A 143 2.99 1.39 -18.51
N HIS A 144 3.59 2.36 -19.17
CA HIS A 144 4.39 2.19 -20.38
C HIS A 144 5.68 3.00 -20.24
N PRO A 145 6.87 2.41 -20.45
CA PRO A 145 8.12 3.14 -20.42
C PRO A 145 8.18 4.15 -21.56
N VAL A 146 8.44 5.42 -21.26
CA VAL A 146 8.46 6.49 -22.27
C VAL A 146 9.81 7.16 -22.43
N ALA A 147 10.65 7.14 -21.39
CA ALA A 147 11.96 7.74 -21.42
C ALA A 147 12.88 7.16 -20.34
N THR A 148 14.17 7.45 -20.46
CA THR A 148 15.13 7.24 -19.39
C THR A 148 15.93 8.53 -19.22
N LEU A 149 15.97 9.08 -18.01
CA LEU A 149 16.81 10.22 -17.65
C LEU A 149 18.08 9.71 -16.97
N GLY A 150 19.15 9.53 -17.73
CA GLY A 150 20.37 8.86 -17.26
C GLY A 150 20.10 7.40 -16.90
N ALA A 151 20.13 7.07 -15.61
CA ALA A 151 19.80 5.73 -15.09
C ALA A 151 18.36 5.62 -14.54
N ILE A 152 17.55 6.69 -14.67
CA ILE A 152 16.21 6.78 -14.09
C ILE A 152 15.17 6.48 -15.18
N PRO A 153 14.55 5.29 -15.21
CA PRO A 153 13.43 5.03 -16.12
C PRO A 153 12.22 5.86 -15.71
N ILE A 154 11.53 6.38 -16.72
CA ILE A 154 10.32 7.19 -16.62
C ILE A 154 9.19 6.46 -17.35
N ASP A 155 8.11 6.18 -16.62
CA ASP A 155 6.93 5.51 -17.13
C ASP A 155 5.72 6.46 -17.10
N LEU A 156 4.91 6.43 -18.16
CA LEU A 156 3.60 7.08 -18.20
C LEU A 156 2.49 6.03 -18.20
N GLY A 157 1.36 6.37 -17.61
CA GLY A 157 0.31 5.38 -17.40
C GLY A 157 -0.99 5.94 -16.88
N ALA A 158 -1.83 5.04 -16.39
CA ALA A 158 -3.07 5.34 -15.69
C ALA A 158 -3.21 4.42 -14.48
N GLY A 159 -3.85 4.93 -13.43
CA GLY A 159 -4.17 4.15 -12.24
C GLY A 159 -5.66 4.15 -11.94
N LEU A 160 -6.07 3.12 -11.21
CA LEU A 160 -7.35 2.96 -10.55
C LEU A 160 -7.08 2.70 -9.08
N TRP A 161 -7.79 3.41 -8.19
CA TRP A 161 -7.62 3.25 -6.75
C TRP A 161 -8.97 3.28 -6.08
N GLY A 162 -9.21 2.34 -5.18
CA GLY A 162 -10.48 2.29 -4.49
C GLY A 162 -10.34 1.72 -3.10
N GLY A 163 -11.20 2.18 -2.21
CA GLY A 163 -11.33 1.60 -0.90
C GLY A 163 -12.65 1.99 -0.27
N ALA A 164 -13.13 1.11 0.60
CA ALA A 164 -14.36 1.31 1.35
C ALA A 164 -14.20 0.76 2.75
N GLN A 165 -14.73 1.51 3.71
CA GLN A 165 -14.79 1.15 5.11
C GLN A 165 -15.97 1.89 5.75
N ARG A 166 -16.32 1.61 7.01
CA ARG A 166 -17.48 2.27 7.64
C ARG A 166 -17.36 3.80 7.56
N GLY A 167 -18.34 4.42 6.90
CA GLY A 167 -18.45 5.88 6.78
C GLY A 167 -17.49 6.53 5.79
N ALA A 168 -16.68 5.77 5.04
CA ALA A 168 -15.78 6.32 4.04
C ALA A 168 -15.58 5.33 2.89
N GLU A 169 -15.94 5.76 1.68
CA GLU A 169 -15.70 5.00 0.45
C GLU A 169 -15.29 5.95 -0.66
N ARG A 170 -14.50 5.43 -1.60
CA ARG A 170 -14.02 6.18 -2.75
C ARG A 170 -13.49 5.27 -3.86
N LEU A 171 -13.67 5.72 -5.09
CA LEU A 171 -13.01 5.21 -6.28
C LEU A 171 -12.44 6.38 -7.10
N ASP A 172 -11.16 6.29 -7.45
CA ASP A 172 -10.41 7.23 -8.27
C ASP A 172 -9.87 6.56 -9.52
N ILE A 173 -9.78 7.31 -10.61
CA ILE A 173 -9.04 6.97 -11.83
C ILE A 173 -8.18 8.15 -12.27
N GLY A 174 -7.12 7.93 -13.02
CA GLY A 174 -6.47 9.02 -13.74
C GLY A 174 -5.04 8.73 -14.19
N PRO A 175 -4.41 9.68 -14.91
CA PRO A 175 -3.06 9.53 -15.41
C PRO A 175 -2.03 9.46 -14.27
N SER A 176 -0.93 8.76 -14.56
CA SER A 176 0.21 8.56 -13.65
C SER A 176 1.52 8.76 -14.39
N LEU A 177 2.45 9.47 -13.75
CA LEU A 177 3.85 9.58 -14.15
C LEU A 177 4.70 8.96 -13.04
N THR A 178 5.57 8.00 -13.38
CA THR A 178 6.41 7.32 -12.40
C THR A 178 7.88 7.37 -12.79
N ALA A 179 8.74 7.66 -11.82
CA ALA A 179 10.20 7.58 -11.92
C ALA A 179 10.73 6.55 -10.92
N SER A 180 11.68 5.71 -11.33
CA SER A 180 12.33 4.74 -10.42
C SER A 180 13.80 5.10 -10.20
N LEU A 181 14.10 5.76 -9.08
CA LEU A 181 15.43 6.23 -8.75
C LEU A 181 16.26 5.09 -8.13
N PRO A 182 17.45 4.76 -8.68
CA PRO A 182 18.37 3.84 -8.02
C PRO A 182 19.02 4.54 -6.82
N ILE A 183 18.86 3.99 -5.61
CA ILE A 183 19.49 4.47 -4.38
C ILE A 183 20.22 3.31 -3.72
N ALA A 184 21.55 3.32 -3.80
CA ALA A 184 22.40 2.20 -3.39
C ALA A 184 21.93 0.87 -4.03
N SER A 185 21.61 -0.15 -3.24
CA SER A 185 21.08 -1.43 -3.72
C SER A 185 19.57 -1.46 -3.90
N GLN A 186 18.86 -0.35 -3.63
CA GLN A 186 17.40 -0.27 -3.62
C GLN A 186 16.87 0.64 -4.73
N ARG A 187 15.55 0.54 -4.98
CA ARG A 187 14.85 1.39 -5.93
C ARG A 187 13.78 2.20 -5.20
N LEU A 188 13.93 3.52 -5.23
CA LEU A 188 12.90 4.43 -4.77
C LEU A 188 11.97 4.74 -5.95
N ARG A 189 10.70 4.37 -5.82
CA ARG A 189 9.65 4.76 -6.74
C ARG A 189 9.06 6.10 -6.33
N VAL A 190 8.95 7.00 -7.30
CA VAL A 190 8.31 8.31 -7.16
C VAL A 190 7.20 8.38 -8.20
N SER A 191 5.95 8.52 -7.77
CA SER A 191 4.79 8.59 -8.65
C SER A 191 4.03 9.89 -8.44
N LEU A 192 3.64 10.54 -9.54
CA LEU A 192 2.77 11.70 -9.58
C LEU A 192 1.49 11.30 -10.30
N ASP A 193 0.38 11.27 -9.57
CA ASP A 193 -0.92 10.82 -10.08
C ASP A 193 -1.93 11.95 -10.05
N TRP A 194 -2.77 12.05 -11.08
CA TRP A 194 -4.04 12.76 -10.95
C TRP A 194 -5.10 11.77 -10.46
N ARG A 195 -5.66 12.00 -9.27
CA ARG A 195 -6.76 11.19 -8.72
C ARG A 195 -8.09 11.86 -9.05
N GLN A 196 -8.74 11.47 -10.15
CA GLN A 196 -10.11 11.87 -10.44
C GLN A 196 -11.08 10.97 -9.68
N ARG A 197 -11.79 11.52 -8.70
CA ARG A 197 -12.86 10.80 -8.01
C ARG A 197 -14.04 10.56 -8.95
N ILE A 198 -14.45 9.30 -9.08
CA ILE A 198 -15.58 8.86 -9.91
C ILE A 198 -16.69 8.20 -9.08
N ALA A 199 -16.39 7.72 -7.87
CA ALA A 199 -17.40 7.24 -6.92
C ALA A 199 -16.99 7.49 -5.47
N GLY A 200 -17.98 7.47 -4.57
CA GLY A 200 -17.80 7.74 -3.15
C GLY A 200 -17.54 9.20 -2.80
N ALA A 201 -17.45 9.49 -1.51
CA ALA A 201 -17.39 10.85 -0.98
C ALA A 201 -16.22 11.10 -0.03
N ALA A 202 -15.34 10.11 0.21
CA ALA A 202 -14.20 10.29 1.11
C ALA A 202 -13.30 11.44 0.62
N ARG A 203 -12.91 12.31 1.57
CA ARG A 203 -12.03 13.47 1.29
C ARG A 203 -10.58 13.01 1.21
N PRO A 204 -9.69 13.70 0.47
CA PRO A 204 -9.84 15.02 -0.19
C PRO A 204 -10.69 14.99 -1.47
N GLY A 205 -10.75 16.08 -2.25
CA GLY A 205 -11.42 16.08 -3.57
C GLY A 205 -10.62 15.30 -4.64
N SER A 206 -10.97 15.53 -5.91
CA SER A 206 -10.07 15.19 -7.02
C SER A 206 -8.82 16.09 -6.97
N GLY A 207 -7.68 15.56 -7.38
CA GLY A 207 -6.44 16.33 -7.35
C GLY A 207 -5.19 15.49 -7.46
N VAL A 208 -4.04 16.16 -7.42
CA VAL A 208 -2.71 15.55 -7.50
C VAL A 208 -2.40 14.75 -6.23
N ALA A 209 -1.78 13.59 -6.41
CA ALA A 209 -1.15 12.78 -5.39
C ALA A 209 0.32 12.55 -5.73
N LEU A 210 1.22 12.77 -4.79
CA LEU A 210 2.62 12.38 -4.89
C LEU A 210 2.86 11.19 -3.97
N THR A 211 3.43 10.11 -4.52
CA THR A 211 3.76 8.90 -3.77
C THR A 211 5.25 8.63 -3.87
N LEU A 212 5.87 8.37 -2.72
CA LEU A 212 7.21 7.79 -2.60
C LEU A 212 7.06 6.39 -2.02
N GLY A 213 7.80 5.42 -2.53
CA GLY A 213 7.83 4.08 -1.94
C GLY A 213 9.10 3.32 -2.30
N ALA A 214 9.56 2.49 -1.37
CA ALA A 214 10.64 1.55 -1.64
C ALA A 214 10.44 0.27 -0.83
N ASP A 215 10.93 -0.83 -1.40
CA ASP A 215 11.02 -2.14 -0.77
C ASP A 215 12.50 -2.48 -0.54
N PHE A 216 12.81 -3.22 0.53
CA PHE A 216 14.19 -3.59 0.90
C PHE A 216 14.32 -4.93 1.64
#